data_AF-A0A6A7RV20-F1
#
_entry.id   AF-A0A6A7RV20-F1
#
_cell.length_a   1.000
_cell.length_b   1.000
_cell.length_c   1.000
_cell.angle_alpha   90.00
_cell.angle_beta   90.00
_cell.angle_gamma   90.00
#
_symmetry.space_group_name_H-M   'P 1'
#
loop_
_entity.id
_entity.type
_entity.pdbx_description
1 polymer ?
#
loop_
_entity_poly.entity_id
_entity_poly.type
_entity_poly.pdbx_seq_one_letter_code
_entity_poly.pdbx_strand_id
1 'polypeptide(L)'
;PESRLREIDALFGLDTDAAAAIVYADPRRQISKRALAPDGKLIGIRLAGETQAQSWLKEVMAAEAEENDDADAASTALDPALIRWAVAPIGKRPGKLPQRSRIVCNCGDISEAQIKADLESGATLAVLQEKRKCGTFCGSCLPVLRQMVASQTQRATTELLA
;
A
#
# COMPACT_ATOMS: atom_id res chain seq x y z
N PRO A 1 -27.85 18.00 -7.70
CA PRO A 1 -27.35 18.98 -8.68
C PRO A 1 -25.92 19.39 -8.34
N GLU A 2 -25.07 19.66 -9.34
CA GLU A 2 -23.64 19.96 -9.13
C GLU A 2 -23.42 21.21 -8.24
N SER A 3 -24.26 22.23 -8.39
CA SER A 3 -24.23 23.45 -7.57
C SER A 3 -24.34 23.17 -6.07
N ARG A 4 -25.25 22.27 -5.67
CA ARG A 4 -25.42 21.86 -4.27
C ARG A 4 -24.20 21.09 -3.74
N LEU A 5 -23.53 20.32 -4.60
CA LEU A 5 -22.32 19.61 -4.20
C LEU A 5 -21.16 20.57 -3.93
N ARG A 6 -21.03 21.63 -4.74
CA ARG A 6 -20.04 22.70 -4.50
C ARG A 6 -20.34 23.48 -3.22
N GLU A 7 -21.61 23.75 -2.94
CA GLU A 7 -22.03 24.39 -1.68
C GLU A 7 -21.65 23.54 -0.46
N ILE A 8 -21.88 22.22 -0.51
CA ILE A 8 -21.42 21.29 0.52
C ILE A 8 -19.89 21.34 0.63
N ASP A 9 -19.17 21.29 -0.48
CA ASP A 9 -17.70 21.33 -0.47
C ASP A 9 -17.19 22.61 0.22
N ALA A 10 -17.77 23.77 -0.08
CA ALA A 10 -17.41 25.05 0.54
C ALA A 10 -17.73 25.09 2.05
N LEU A 11 -18.92 24.61 2.46
CA LEU A 11 -19.33 24.59 3.87
C LEU A 11 -18.41 23.73 4.75
N PHE A 12 -17.87 22.64 4.20
CA PHE A 12 -16.96 21.74 4.90
C PHE A 12 -15.48 21.99 4.56
N GLY A 13 -15.17 23.07 3.82
CA GLY A 13 -13.80 23.44 3.46
C GLY A 13 -13.07 22.46 2.54
N LEU A 14 -13.80 21.60 1.81
CA LEU A 14 -13.23 20.61 0.89
C LEU A 14 -12.69 21.24 -0.40
N ASP A 15 -13.02 22.51 -0.69
CA ASP A 15 -12.59 23.27 -1.86
C ASP A 15 -11.40 24.23 -1.59
N THR A 16 -10.87 24.22 -0.38
CA THR A 16 -9.81 25.15 0.09
C THR A 16 -8.45 24.95 -0.58
N ASP A 17 -8.11 23.71 -0.96
CA ASP A 17 -6.89 23.38 -1.69
C ASP A 17 -7.18 22.41 -2.84
N ALA A 18 -7.07 22.90 -4.07
CA ALA A 18 -7.30 22.10 -5.27
C ALA A 18 -6.15 21.12 -5.58
N ALA A 19 -4.91 21.41 -5.15
CA ALA A 19 -3.76 20.55 -5.39
C ALA A 19 -3.76 19.31 -4.48
N ALA A 20 -4.31 19.45 -3.28
CA ALA A 20 -4.53 18.36 -2.33
C ALA A 20 -5.87 17.60 -2.56
N ALA A 21 -6.67 18.01 -3.55
CA ALA A 21 -7.97 17.42 -3.80
C ALA A 21 -7.92 16.23 -4.77
N ILE A 22 -8.62 15.16 -4.41
CA ILE A 22 -8.84 13.99 -5.27
C ILE A 22 -10.32 13.93 -5.60
N VAL A 23 -10.64 13.96 -6.91
CA VAL A 23 -12.02 14.02 -7.40
C VAL A 23 -12.32 12.80 -8.26
N TYR A 24 -13.46 12.17 -8.00
CA TYR A 24 -14.04 11.15 -8.88
C TYR A 24 -15.46 11.57 -9.27
N ALA A 25 -15.73 11.65 -10.56
CA ALA A 25 -17.04 11.98 -11.10
C ALA A 25 -17.42 11.00 -12.21
N ASP A 26 -18.56 10.33 -12.05
CA ASP A 26 -19.22 9.54 -13.08
C ASP A 26 -20.67 10.01 -13.21
N PRO A 27 -20.95 10.97 -14.11
CA PRO A 27 -22.30 11.51 -14.30
C PRO A 27 -23.30 10.45 -14.79
N ARG A 28 -22.83 9.42 -15.53
CA ARG A 28 -23.70 8.35 -16.03
C ARG A 28 -24.23 7.50 -14.89
N ARG A 29 -23.41 7.26 -13.87
CA ARG A 29 -23.78 6.55 -12.64
C ARG A 29 -24.25 7.47 -11.51
N GLN A 30 -24.34 8.79 -11.76
CA GLN A 30 -24.66 9.81 -10.76
C GLN A 30 -23.72 9.80 -9.52
N ILE A 31 -22.44 9.49 -9.73
CA ILE A 31 -21.43 9.46 -8.66
C ILE A 31 -20.61 10.74 -8.70
N SER A 32 -20.44 11.39 -7.55
CA SER A 32 -19.53 12.53 -7.37
C SER A 32 -18.89 12.46 -6.00
N LYS A 33 -17.57 12.31 -5.95
CA LYS A 33 -16.80 12.20 -4.73
C LYS A 33 -15.62 13.16 -4.77
N ARG A 34 -15.30 13.73 -3.61
CA ARG A 34 -14.18 14.65 -3.42
C ARG A 34 -13.53 14.35 -2.09
N ALA A 35 -12.25 14.03 -2.10
CA ALA A 35 -11.42 13.90 -0.91
C ALA A 35 -10.42 15.06 -0.87
N LEU A 36 -10.11 15.56 0.32
CA LEU A 36 -9.09 16.56 0.56
C LEU A 36 -8.01 15.95 1.45
N ALA A 37 -6.77 15.92 0.95
CA ALA A 37 -5.68 15.26 1.64
C ALA A 37 -4.33 16.01 1.56
N PRO A 38 -4.17 17.15 2.26
CA PRO A 38 -2.92 17.88 2.32
C PRO A 38 -1.83 17.01 2.96
N ASP A 39 -0.60 17.10 2.44
CA ASP A 39 0.57 16.36 2.92
C ASP A 39 0.37 14.84 3.05
N GLY A 40 -0.58 14.30 2.27
CA GLY A 40 -0.90 12.88 2.30
C GLY A 40 -1.78 12.43 3.48
N LYS A 41 -2.36 13.35 4.25
CA LYS A 41 -3.28 13.05 5.36
C LYS A 41 -4.72 13.33 4.95
N LEU A 42 -5.63 12.35 5.09
CA LEU A 42 -7.03 12.54 4.68
C LEU A 42 -7.79 13.35 5.74
N ILE A 43 -8.04 14.63 5.46
CA ILE A 43 -8.75 15.52 6.42
C ILE A 43 -10.25 15.63 6.17
N GLY A 44 -10.72 15.27 4.97
CA GLY A 44 -12.13 15.40 4.62
C GLY A 44 -12.52 14.66 3.35
N ILE A 45 -13.77 14.21 3.31
CA ILE A 45 -14.33 13.56 2.12
C ILE A 45 -15.84 13.77 1.99
N ARG A 46 -16.28 14.04 0.76
CA ARG A 46 -17.68 13.96 0.32
C ARG A 46 -17.89 12.71 -0.52
N LEU A 47 -18.89 11.92 -0.17
CA LEU A 47 -19.39 10.80 -0.96
C LEU A 47 -20.83 11.10 -1.42
N ALA A 48 -21.05 11.26 -2.73
CA ALA A 48 -22.38 11.42 -3.30
C ALA A 48 -22.67 10.36 -4.38
N GLY A 49 -23.90 9.83 -4.36
CA GLY A 49 -24.34 8.71 -5.19
C GLY A 49 -24.01 7.36 -4.55
N GLU A 50 -22.72 7.03 -4.49
CA GLU A 50 -22.23 5.76 -3.97
C GLU A 50 -21.35 5.95 -2.72
N THR A 51 -21.57 5.13 -1.69
CA THR A 51 -21.02 5.33 -0.34
C THR A 51 -20.41 4.06 0.30
N GLN A 52 -20.06 3.02 -0.47
CA GLN A 52 -19.49 1.76 0.05
C GLN A 52 -18.24 2.01 0.90
N ALA A 53 -17.43 3.02 0.57
CA ALA A 53 -16.22 3.34 1.32
C ALA A 53 -16.49 3.96 2.71
N GLN A 54 -17.73 4.35 3.01
CA GLN A 54 -18.07 5.14 4.20
C GLN A 54 -17.64 4.49 5.51
N SER A 55 -17.84 3.18 5.66
CA SER A 55 -17.55 2.48 6.93
C SER A 55 -16.07 2.58 7.29
N TRP A 56 -15.20 2.11 6.40
CA TRP A 56 -13.77 2.06 6.66
C TRP A 56 -13.12 3.45 6.64
N LEU A 57 -13.67 4.42 5.89
CA LEU A 57 -13.17 5.80 5.92
C LEU A 57 -13.38 6.46 7.29
N LYS A 58 -14.49 6.19 7.97
CA LYS A 58 -14.71 6.70 9.35
C LYS A 58 -13.66 6.16 10.32
N GLU A 59 -13.33 4.88 10.22
CA GLU A 59 -12.31 4.23 11.06
C GLU A 59 -10.93 4.86 10.84
N VAL A 60 -10.54 5.06 9.57
CA VAL A 60 -9.29 5.75 9.21
C VAL A 60 -9.24 7.16 9.80
N MET A 61 -10.30 7.96 9.55
CA MET A 61 -10.32 9.36 9.96
C MET A 61 -10.36 9.52 11.49
N ALA A 62 -11.00 8.60 12.21
CA ALA A 62 -10.99 8.58 13.67
C ALA A 62 -9.59 8.24 14.20
N ALA A 63 -8.94 7.22 13.65
CA ALA A 63 -7.58 6.84 14.04
C ALA A 63 -6.52 7.91 13.74
N GLU A 64 -6.72 8.74 12.71
CA GLU A 64 -5.82 9.86 12.39
C GLU A 64 -6.06 11.13 13.21
N ALA A 65 -7.21 11.24 13.87
CA ALA A 65 -7.56 12.34 14.78
C ALA A 65 -7.01 12.10 16.19
N GLU A 66 -6.86 10.84 16.57
CA GLU A 66 -6.22 10.43 17.81
C GLU A 66 -4.73 10.22 17.52
N GLU A 67 -3.87 11.20 17.88
CA GLU A 67 -2.40 11.04 17.86
C GLU A 67 -1.97 10.01 18.91
N ASN A 68 -2.31 8.74 18.69
CA ASN A 68 -1.92 7.65 19.58
C ASN A 68 -0.58 7.10 19.07
N ASP A 69 0.45 7.16 19.92
CA ASP A 69 1.77 6.52 19.74
C ASP A 69 1.70 4.97 19.77
N ASP A 70 0.49 4.40 19.82
CA ASP A 70 0.26 2.97 19.82
C ASP A 70 0.50 2.35 18.44
N ALA A 71 1.32 1.30 18.39
CA ALA A 71 1.69 0.60 17.16
C ALA A 71 0.48 0.05 16.36
N ASP A 72 -0.66 -0.14 17.02
CA ASP A 72 -1.92 -0.56 16.39
C ASP A 72 -2.65 0.59 15.66
N ALA A 73 -2.45 1.86 16.04
CA ALA A 73 -3.03 3.01 15.34
C ALA A 73 -2.44 3.19 13.94
N ALA A 74 -1.14 2.90 13.77
CA ALA A 74 -0.47 2.84 12.46
C ALA A 74 -1.04 1.74 11.54
N SER A 75 -1.76 0.75 12.09
CA SER A 75 -2.48 -0.24 11.28
C SER A 75 -3.79 0.33 10.72
N THR A 76 -4.36 1.37 11.34
CA THR A 76 -5.67 1.96 11.01
C THR A 76 -5.58 3.22 10.14
N ALA A 77 -4.48 3.97 10.21
CA ALA A 77 -4.22 5.14 9.36
C ALA A 77 -4.07 4.79 7.86
N LEU A 78 -4.53 5.66 6.96
CA LEU A 78 -4.41 5.39 5.52
C LEU A 78 -3.01 5.75 5.02
N ASP A 79 -2.31 4.78 4.43
CA ASP A 79 -1.03 5.04 3.77
C ASP A 79 -1.21 6.14 2.71
N PRO A 80 -0.37 7.19 2.69
CA PRO A 80 -0.43 8.24 1.68
C PRO A 80 -0.44 7.71 0.23
N ALA A 81 0.23 6.58 -0.02
CA ALA A 81 0.24 5.91 -1.32
C ALA A 81 -1.13 5.30 -1.71
N LEU A 82 -2.08 5.23 -0.77
CA LEU A 82 -3.42 4.67 -0.94
C LEU A 82 -4.54 5.70 -0.92
N ILE A 83 -4.27 6.99 -0.71
CA ILE A 83 -5.33 8.03 -0.58
C ILE A 83 -6.28 8.06 -1.78
N ARG A 84 -5.77 7.81 -3.00
CA ARG A 84 -6.62 7.75 -4.21
C ARG A 84 -7.78 6.76 -4.10
N TRP A 85 -7.67 5.75 -3.24
CA TRP A 85 -8.73 4.76 -3.01
C TRP A 85 -9.89 5.31 -2.15
N ALA A 86 -9.73 6.45 -1.49
CA ALA A 86 -10.79 7.10 -0.73
C ALA A 86 -12.01 7.45 -1.60
N VAL A 87 -11.79 7.74 -2.88
CA VAL A 87 -12.87 7.98 -3.85
C VAL A 87 -13.25 6.75 -4.68
N ALA A 88 -12.58 5.61 -4.51
CA ALA A 88 -12.88 4.39 -5.26
C ALA A 88 -14.19 3.73 -4.76
N PRO A 89 -14.91 2.99 -5.63
CA PRO A 89 -16.13 2.27 -5.24
C PRO A 89 -15.80 0.94 -4.55
N ILE A 90 -15.12 1.00 -3.40
CA ILE A 90 -14.68 -0.19 -2.63
C ILE A 90 -15.27 -0.17 -1.22
N GLY A 91 -15.88 -1.30 -0.83
CA GLY A 91 -16.45 -1.46 0.51
C GLY A 91 -15.45 -1.86 1.60
N LYS A 92 -14.22 -2.19 1.21
CA LYS A 92 -13.14 -2.58 2.12
C LYS A 92 -11.95 -1.67 1.90
N ARG A 93 -11.31 -1.28 3.01
CA ARG A 93 -10.07 -0.51 2.97
C ARG A 93 -9.02 -1.23 2.11
N PRO A 94 -8.31 -0.53 1.22
CA PRO A 94 -7.18 -1.12 0.52
C PRO A 94 -6.14 -1.55 1.56
N GLY A 95 -5.67 -2.79 1.45
CA GLY A 95 -4.57 -3.28 2.28
C GLY A 95 -3.28 -2.48 2.05
N LYS A 96 -2.31 -2.63 2.95
CA LYS A 96 -0.98 -2.00 2.81
C LYS A 96 -0.38 -2.34 1.44
N LEU A 97 0.17 -1.34 0.76
CA LEU A 97 0.97 -1.60 -0.42
C LEU A 97 2.19 -2.43 0.04
N PRO A 98 2.56 -3.51 -0.65
CA PRO A 98 3.78 -4.23 -0.30
C PRO A 98 4.95 -3.25 -0.35
N GLN A 99 5.72 -3.17 0.74
CA GLN A 99 6.97 -2.41 0.73
C GLN A 99 7.80 -2.88 -0.47
N ARG A 100 8.16 -1.93 -1.35
CA ARG A 100 8.97 -2.25 -2.53
C ARG A 100 10.35 -2.69 -2.04
N SER A 101 10.57 -4.00 -1.99
CA SER A 101 11.89 -4.54 -1.70
C SER A 101 12.82 -4.34 -2.89
N ARG A 102 14.09 -4.08 -2.62
CA ARG A 102 15.15 -3.93 -3.61
C ARG A 102 15.12 -5.05 -4.65
N ILE A 103 15.30 -4.71 -5.92
CA ILE A 103 15.52 -5.72 -6.98
C ILE A 103 16.93 -6.29 -6.83
N VAL A 104 17.01 -7.62 -6.68
CA VAL A 104 18.27 -8.36 -6.56
C VAL A 104 18.70 -8.91 -7.92
N CYS A 105 17.75 -9.43 -8.70
CA CYS A 105 18.01 -9.87 -10.07
C CYS A 105 17.32 -8.94 -11.06
N ASN A 106 18.05 -7.98 -11.62
CA ASN A 106 17.53 -7.06 -12.63
C ASN A 106 17.08 -7.79 -13.91
N CYS A 107 17.79 -8.86 -14.30
CA CYS A 107 17.51 -9.61 -15.52
C CYS A 107 16.15 -10.34 -15.48
N GLY A 108 15.69 -10.73 -14.29
CA GLY A 108 14.38 -11.39 -14.10
C GLY A 108 13.37 -10.55 -13.32
N ASP A 109 13.68 -9.27 -13.04
CA ASP A 109 12.92 -8.38 -12.15
C ASP A 109 12.52 -9.03 -10.82
N ILE A 110 13.47 -9.75 -10.20
CA ILE A 110 13.23 -10.48 -8.96
C ILE A 110 13.72 -9.67 -7.76
N SER A 111 12.80 -9.46 -6.83
CA SER A 111 13.01 -8.67 -5.62
C SER A 111 13.56 -9.48 -4.44
N GLU A 112 14.19 -8.79 -3.50
CA GLU A 112 14.74 -9.39 -2.28
C GLU A 112 13.66 -10.09 -1.45
N ALA A 113 12.45 -9.52 -1.34
CA ALA A 113 11.35 -10.13 -0.59
C ALA A 113 10.89 -11.45 -1.22
N GLN A 114 10.82 -11.52 -2.55
CA GLN A 114 10.49 -12.76 -3.26
C GLN A 114 11.53 -13.86 -3.02
N ILE A 115 12.82 -13.50 -2.95
CA ILE A 115 13.89 -14.45 -2.65
C ILE A 115 13.80 -14.90 -1.20
N LYS A 116 13.61 -13.97 -0.24
CA LYS A 116 13.46 -14.31 1.19
C LYS A 116 12.28 -15.25 1.43
N ALA A 117 11.11 -14.96 0.85
CA ALA A 117 9.93 -15.82 0.98
C ALA A 117 10.18 -17.25 0.46
N ASP A 118 10.91 -17.39 -0.65
CA ASP A 118 11.31 -18.71 -1.15
C ASP A 118 12.29 -19.40 -0.20
N LEU A 119 13.30 -18.69 0.32
CA LEU A 119 14.27 -19.24 1.27
C LEU A 119 13.61 -19.67 2.59
N GLU A 120 12.65 -18.89 3.10
CA GLU A 120 11.85 -19.22 4.28
C GLU A 120 11.00 -20.48 4.06
N SER A 121 10.55 -20.73 2.82
CA SER A 121 9.91 -21.99 2.44
C SER A 121 10.88 -23.17 2.24
N GLY A 122 12.17 -22.99 2.51
CA GLY A 122 13.21 -24.02 2.40
C GLY A 122 13.85 -24.12 1.01
N ALA A 123 13.67 -23.14 0.13
CA ALA A 123 14.31 -23.16 -1.18
C ALA A 123 15.84 -23.07 -1.06
N THR A 124 16.55 -23.88 -1.84
CA THR A 124 18.01 -23.75 -2.03
C THR A 124 18.33 -22.82 -3.20
N LEU A 125 19.60 -22.47 -3.39
CA LEU A 125 20.02 -21.71 -4.57
C LEU A 125 19.59 -22.40 -5.88
N ALA A 126 19.72 -23.73 -5.96
CA ALA A 126 19.30 -24.47 -7.15
C ALA A 126 17.80 -24.32 -7.43
N VAL A 127 16.97 -24.41 -6.38
CA VAL A 127 15.52 -24.20 -6.47
C VAL A 127 15.19 -22.77 -6.91
N LEU A 128 15.90 -21.76 -6.39
CA LEU A 128 15.74 -20.36 -6.82
C LEU A 128 16.10 -20.17 -8.30
N GLN A 129 17.18 -20.79 -8.77
CA GLN A 129 17.59 -20.73 -10.18
C GLN A 129 16.57 -21.43 -11.08
N GLU A 130 16.00 -22.56 -10.64
CA GLU A 130 14.99 -23.27 -11.40
C GLU A 130 13.66 -22.51 -11.47
N LYS A 131 13.15 -22.07 -10.31
CA LYS A 131 11.85 -21.41 -10.16
C LYS A 131 11.82 -19.99 -10.71
N ARG A 132 12.87 -19.19 -10.43
CA ARG A 132 12.91 -17.74 -10.73
C ARG A 132 13.91 -17.35 -11.80
N LYS A 133 14.70 -18.29 -12.34
CA LYS A 133 15.75 -18.04 -13.35
C LYS A 133 16.79 -17.00 -12.91
N CYS A 134 16.92 -16.78 -11.61
CA CYS A 134 17.93 -15.89 -11.05
C CYS A 134 19.32 -16.44 -11.35
N GLY A 135 20.25 -15.58 -11.77
CA GLY A 135 21.65 -15.96 -11.94
C GLY A 135 21.93 -16.93 -13.10
N THR A 136 20.96 -17.21 -13.97
CA THR A 136 21.14 -18.08 -15.15
C THR A 136 21.38 -17.31 -16.45
N PHE A 137 21.19 -15.98 -16.44
CA PHE A 137 21.39 -15.12 -17.61
C PHE A 137 22.68 -14.29 -17.49
N CYS A 138 22.62 -13.19 -16.75
CA CYS A 138 23.74 -12.24 -16.60
C CYS A 138 24.64 -12.55 -15.39
N GLY A 139 24.20 -13.41 -14.46
CA GLY A 139 24.97 -13.85 -13.29
C GLY A 139 25.25 -12.80 -12.20
N SER A 140 24.98 -11.51 -12.44
CA SER A 140 25.33 -10.40 -11.52
C SER A 140 24.72 -10.50 -10.11
N CYS A 141 23.59 -11.20 -9.99
CA CYS A 141 22.91 -11.44 -8.72
C CYS A 141 23.47 -12.62 -7.91
N LEU A 142 24.33 -13.47 -8.49
CA LEU A 142 24.83 -14.68 -7.83
C LEU A 142 25.59 -14.44 -6.51
N PRO A 143 26.49 -13.43 -6.39
CA PRO A 143 27.16 -13.16 -5.13
C PRO A 143 26.19 -12.84 -4.00
N VAL A 144 25.18 -12.00 -4.29
CA VAL A 144 24.14 -11.60 -3.34
C VAL A 144 23.26 -12.78 -2.96
N LEU A 145 22.83 -13.59 -3.94
CA LEU A 145 22.01 -14.79 -3.68
C LEU A 145 22.72 -15.79 -2.77
N ARG A 146 24.02 -16.04 -2.98
CA ARG A 146 24.81 -16.94 -2.12
C ARG A 146 24.89 -16.41 -0.69
N GLN A 147 25.08 -15.11 -0.52
CA GLN A 147 25.09 -14.48 0.80
C GLN A 147 23.73 -14.65 1.50
N MET A 148 22.63 -14.39 0.80
CA MET A 148 21.28 -14.53 1.37
C MET A 148 20.98 -15.98 1.80
N VAL A 149 21.35 -16.97 0.98
CA VAL A 149 21.20 -18.40 1.32
C VAL A 149 22.02 -18.76 2.56
N ALA A 150 23.29 -18.34 2.62
CA ALA A 150 24.16 -18.61 3.75
C ALA A 150 23.61 -18.01 5.06
N SER A 151 23.14 -16.76 5.02
CA SER A 151 22.52 -16.10 6.17
C SER A 151 21.25 -16.83 6.65
N GLN A 152 20.42 -17.34 5.73
CA GLN A 152 19.22 -18.08 6.11
C GLN A 152 19.57 -19.40 6.81
N THR A 153 20.55 -20.15 6.29
CA THR A 153 21.00 -21.40 6.92
C THR A 153 21.54 -21.16 8.32
N GLN A 154 22.31 -20.08 8.53
CA GLN A 154 22.83 -19.71 9.84
C GLN A 154 21.70 -19.37 10.83
N ARG A 155 20.68 -18.64 10.36
CA ARG A 155 19.51 -18.29 11.18
C ARG A 155 18.72 -19.53 11.60
N ALA A 156 18.39 -20.42 10.66
CA ALA A 156 17.69 -21.67 10.93
C ALA A 156 18.48 -22.58 11.90
N THR A 157 19.81 -22.59 11.81
CA THR A 157 20.66 -23.37 12.73
C THR A 157 20.66 -22.80 14.15
N THR A 158 20.62 -21.46 14.26
CA THR A 158 20.60 -20.77 15.57
C THR A 158 19.28 -20.96 16.29
N GLU A 159 18.15 -20.93 15.56
CA GLU A 159 16.81 -21.17 16.12
C GLU A 159 16.58 -22.62 16.57
N LEU A 160 17.34 -23.59 16.02
CA LEU A 160 17.26 -24.99 16.43
C LEU A 160 18.10 -25.34 17.66
N LEU A 161 19.05 -24.47 18.01
CA LEU A 161 19.96 -24.62 19.15
C LEU A 161 19.54 -23.78 20.37
N ALA A 162 18.50 -22.95 20.22
CA ALA A 162 17.88 -22.13 21.26
C ALA A 162 16.62 -22.82 21.82
#